data_AF-A0A381W4W4-F1
#
_entry.id   AF-A0A381W4W4-F1
#
_cell.length_a   1.000
_cell.length_b   1.000
_cell.length_c   1.000
_cell.angle_alpha   90.00
_cell.angle_beta   90.00
_cell.angle_gamma   90.00
#
_symmetry.space_group_name_H-M   'P 1'
#
loop_
_entity.id
_entity.type
_entity.pdbx_description
1 polymer ?
#
loop_
_entity_poly.entity_id
_entity_poly.type
_entity_poly.pdbx_seq_one_letter_code
_entity_poly.pdbx_strand_id
1 'polypeptide(L)'
;MQSKGNGYYGLHKQCLLVNLKYYIQLNKPEYGNKNKKNVKVIKANRHIKDIHDDYTPLSLNPTEETVVCTPIVDGWNFINKSLEKGLTVYNFHPKIRESKSYAYPNKSLQELQEQLSWINQILAHAPNCVFFWNTENYIDINRNKKLLKRKPINKLYSVAASFKPNYFLETYGFTENTEIIFYDYSKQALAFKAMMLQEWDGRNYPQFLYDIQDKYHINETTHNPYGSDNYEKLWKKECEQWGGEENIIKHWEKYRKLKHSYIYCDIAKDYNKITNKITNEEDCIIWWSNCFHTVNTHYTRRLNEVKKLYINWLKNLNEKNPNLWVFGKDYLNKPVEGNIVKSILKENK
;
A
#
# COMPACT_ATOMS: atom_id res chain seq x y z
N MET A 1 -4.39 18.28 13.61
CA MET A 1 -4.04 19.63 14.06
C MET A 1 -3.78 20.44 12.80
N GLN A 2 -4.31 21.66 12.71
CA GLN A 2 -4.12 22.61 11.61
C GLN A 2 -4.27 24.01 12.22
N SER A 3 -3.40 24.95 11.89
CA SER A 3 -3.70 26.38 11.98
C SER A 3 -3.14 27.07 10.75
N LYS A 4 -4.01 27.46 9.81
CA LYS A 4 -3.68 28.45 8.78
C LYS A 4 -4.47 29.73 9.12
N GLY A 5 -3.81 30.89 9.10
CA GLY A 5 -4.42 32.18 9.45
C GLY A 5 -4.85 32.28 10.92
N ASN A 6 -5.99 32.94 11.18
CA ASN A 6 -6.54 33.21 12.52
C ASN A 6 -7.20 31.97 13.22
N GLY A 7 -6.89 30.75 12.76
CA GLY A 7 -7.47 29.51 13.27
C GLY A 7 -6.72 28.93 14.48
N TYR A 8 -7.42 28.22 15.36
CA TYR A 8 -6.80 27.44 16.44
C TYR A 8 -6.57 25.98 16.07
N TYR A 9 -5.68 25.30 16.81
CA TYR A 9 -5.47 23.86 16.69
C TYR A 9 -6.72 23.07 17.06
N GLY A 10 -6.91 21.94 16.38
CA GLY A 10 -7.99 20.98 16.67
C GLY A 10 -7.57 19.52 16.55
N LEU A 11 -8.43 18.66 17.08
CA LEU A 11 -8.31 17.20 17.06
C LEU A 11 -9.35 16.62 16.11
N HIS A 12 -8.99 15.56 15.38
CA HIS A 12 -9.94 14.87 14.52
C HIS A 12 -10.66 13.75 15.29
N LYS A 13 -11.99 13.63 15.15
CA LYS A 13 -12.84 12.64 15.84
C LYS A 13 -12.57 11.16 15.49
N GLN A 14 -11.61 10.87 14.62
CA GLN A 14 -11.38 9.52 14.10
C GLN A 14 -10.68 8.59 15.10
N CYS A 15 -9.72 9.11 15.87
CA CYS A 15 -8.96 8.34 16.85
C CYS A 15 -8.29 9.30 17.82
N LEU A 16 -8.52 9.09 19.10
CA LEU A 16 -8.01 9.90 20.20
C LEU A 16 -7.61 8.96 21.32
N LEU A 17 -6.48 9.23 21.95
CA LEU A 17 -6.11 8.58 23.20
C LEU A 17 -6.20 9.63 24.31
N VAL A 18 -7.11 9.41 25.26
CA VAL A 18 -7.38 10.34 26.35
C VAL A 18 -7.09 9.64 27.66
N ASN A 19 -6.25 10.26 28.51
CA ASN A 19 -6.07 9.79 29.88
C ASN A 19 -7.34 10.12 30.69
N LEU A 20 -8.12 9.10 31.04
CA LEU A 20 -9.39 9.28 31.74
C LEU A 20 -9.24 9.88 33.14
N LYS A 21 -8.08 9.68 33.81
CA LYS A 21 -7.81 10.32 35.11
C LYS A 21 -7.72 11.84 34.94
N TYR A 22 -6.96 12.31 33.95
CA TYR A 22 -6.89 13.74 33.64
C TYR A 22 -8.23 14.27 33.16
N TYR A 23 -8.96 13.54 32.33
CA TYR A 23 -10.29 13.95 31.88
C TYR A 23 -11.24 14.23 33.04
N ILE A 24 -11.27 13.36 34.06
CA ILE A 24 -12.07 13.56 35.28
C ILE A 24 -11.55 14.74 36.10
N GLN A 25 -10.24 14.83 36.32
CA GLN A 25 -9.62 15.92 37.09
C GLN A 25 -9.84 17.30 36.46
N LEU A 26 -9.97 17.36 35.13
CA LEU A 26 -10.27 18.59 34.39
C LEU A 26 -11.77 18.86 34.25
N ASN A 27 -12.59 18.22 35.09
CA ASN A 27 -14.05 18.33 35.11
C ASN A 27 -14.72 17.96 33.78
N LYS A 28 -14.23 16.88 33.14
CA LYS A 28 -14.83 16.29 31.93
C LYS A 28 -15.08 17.36 30.86
N PRO A 29 -14.02 18.07 30.39
CA PRO A 29 -14.19 19.19 29.48
C PRO A 29 -14.96 18.74 28.22
N GLU A 30 -15.70 19.65 27.59
CA GLU A 30 -16.32 19.35 26.30
C GLU A 30 -15.29 19.26 25.18
N TYR A 31 -15.55 18.45 24.15
CA TYR A 31 -14.65 18.31 23.00
C TYR A 31 -14.35 19.64 22.30
N GLY A 32 -15.36 20.51 22.22
CA GLY A 32 -15.30 21.77 21.49
C GLY A 32 -15.56 21.55 20.01
N ASN A 33 -16.79 21.77 19.56
CA ASN A 33 -17.11 21.78 18.14
C ASN A 33 -16.56 23.06 17.48
N LYS A 34 -16.22 22.95 16.20
CA LYS A 34 -15.85 24.09 15.36
C LYS A 34 -16.97 25.13 15.39
N ASN A 35 -16.60 26.39 15.45
CA ASN A 35 -17.56 27.48 15.46
C ASN A 35 -16.97 28.73 14.79
N LYS A 36 -17.81 29.75 14.61
CA LYS A 36 -17.44 31.02 13.96
C LYS A 36 -17.15 32.15 14.95
N LYS A 37 -17.11 31.86 16.25
CA LYS A 37 -16.91 32.87 17.30
C LYS A 37 -15.44 32.87 17.71
N ASN A 38 -14.93 34.07 18.00
CA ASN A 38 -13.61 34.20 18.58
C ASN A 38 -13.65 33.77 20.05
N VAL A 39 -12.62 33.04 20.47
CA VAL A 39 -12.43 32.59 21.84
C VAL A 39 -11.01 32.89 22.27
N LYS A 40 -10.84 33.18 23.56
CA LYS A 40 -9.53 33.30 24.19
C LYS A 40 -9.04 31.90 24.59
N VAL A 41 -7.86 31.53 24.14
CA VAL A 41 -7.26 30.20 24.35
C VAL A 41 -5.77 30.33 24.64
N ILE A 42 -5.16 29.28 25.19
CA ILE A 42 -3.71 29.22 25.44
C ILE A 42 -2.96 29.17 24.12
N LYS A 43 -1.96 30.04 23.96
CA LYS A 43 -1.04 29.99 22.83
C LYS A 43 -0.18 28.74 23.01
N ALA A 44 -0.08 27.92 21.96
CA ALA A 44 0.72 26.70 22.01
C ALA A 44 2.09 26.91 21.35
N ASN A 45 3.14 26.39 21.98
CA ASN A 45 4.44 26.21 21.33
C ASN A 45 4.41 24.93 20.50
N ARG A 46 4.34 25.13 19.18
CA ARG A 46 4.30 24.05 18.18
C ARG A 46 5.67 23.38 18.04
N HIS A 47 5.69 22.05 17.98
CA HIS A 47 6.91 21.31 17.63
C HIS A 47 7.38 21.61 16.21
N ILE A 48 8.69 21.83 15.98
CA ILE A 48 9.25 22.22 14.68
C ILE A 48 9.07 21.17 13.57
N LYS A 49 9.04 19.89 13.96
CA LYS A 49 8.77 18.77 13.04
C LYS A 49 7.28 18.47 12.97
N ASP A 50 6.81 18.32 11.74
CA ASP A 50 5.48 17.82 11.39
C ASP A 50 5.50 16.34 11.00
N ILE A 51 4.36 15.69 11.15
CA ILE A 51 4.16 14.29 10.75
C ILE A 51 3.93 14.18 9.24
N HIS A 52 3.01 14.99 8.72
CA HIS A 52 2.67 15.10 7.31
C HIS A 52 2.24 16.54 7.05
N ASP A 53 2.63 17.06 5.89
CA ASP A 53 2.38 18.43 5.45
C ASP A 53 2.91 19.50 6.44
N ASP A 54 2.65 20.77 6.15
CA ASP A 54 3.11 21.93 6.93
C ASP A 54 2.20 22.25 8.14
N TYR A 55 1.22 21.39 8.43
CA TYR A 55 0.13 21.72 9.35
C TYR A 55 -0.12 20.72 10.48
N THR A 56 0.55 19.56 10.53
CA THR A 56 0.29 18.50 11.52
C THR A 56 1.50 18.26 12.47
N PRO A 57 1.65 19.05 13.56
CA PRO A 57 2.79 18.92 14.46
C PRO A 57 2.82 17.62 15.25
N LEU A 58 4.04 17.21 15.65
CA LEU A 58 4.25 16.09 16.57
C LEU A 58 3.68 16.35 17.96
N SER A 59 3.78 17.59 18.44
CA SER A 59 3.21 18.00 19.72
C SER A 59 2.91 19.49 19.79
N LEU A 60 2.07 19.83 20.76
CA LEU A 60 1.77 21.19 21.19
C LEU A 60 2.13 21.31 22.67
N ASN A 61 3.06 22.20 22.98
CA ASN A 61 3.49 22.47 24.36
C ASN A 61 2.77 23.71 24.91
N PRO A 62 2.46 23.72 26.21
CA PRO A 62 1.81 24.86 26.86
C PRO A 62 2.72 26.11 26.86
N THR A 63 2.10 27.28 26.92
CA THR A 63 2.77 28.54 27.23
C THR A 63 1.92 29.31 28.26
N GLU A 64 2.49 30.35 28.85
CA GLU A 64 1.76 31.25 29.75
C GLU A 64 0.92 32.30 28.99
N GLU A 65 1.13 32.41 27.67
CA GLU A 65 0.46 33.39 26.84
C GLU A 65 -0.92 32.90 26.39
N THR A 66 -1.82 33.86 26.15
CA THR A 66 -3.12 33.60 25.55
C THR A 66 -3.24 34.31 24.21
N VAL A 67 -4.05 33.74 23.33
CA VAL A 67 -4.36 34.30 22.01
C VAL A 67 -5.87 34.27 21.80
N VAL A 68 -6.38 35.23 21.04
CA VAL A 68 -7.77 35.24 20.57
C VAL A 68 -7.80 34.74 19.13
N CYS A 69 -8.58 33.70 18.87
CA CYS A 69 -8.66 33.09 17.54
C CYS A 69 -10.03 32.42 17.33
N THR A 70 -10.33 32.07 16.08
CA THR A 70 -11.56 31.36 15.72
C THR A 70 -11.29 29.84 15.65
N PRO A 71 -11.95 29.00 16.46
CA PRO A 71 -11.76 27.55 16.39
C PRO A 71 -12.53 26.96 15.20
N ILE A 72 -11.87 26.92 14.05
CA ILE A 72 -12.43 26.38 12.80
C ILE A 72 -12.34 24.85 12.68
N VAL A 73 -11.69 24.19 13.66
CA VAL A 73 -11.52 22.74 13.74
C VAL A 73 -12.12 22.22 15.05
N ASP A 74 -12.80 21.07 14.99
CA ASP A 74 -13.31 20.40 16.19
C ASP A 74 -12.16 19.98 17.14
N GLY A 75 -12.48 19.67 18.40
CA GLY A 75 -11.52 19.15 19.37
C GLY A 75 -10.60 20.22 19.98
N TRP A 76 -10.83 21.49 19.64
CA TRP A 76 -10.02 22.62 20.06
C TRP A 76 -10.04 22.82 21.58
N ASN A 77 -11.17 22.55 22.24
CA ASN A 77 -11.32 22.80 23.66
C ASN A 77 -10.57 21.76 24.49
N PHE A 78 -10.49 20.51 24.03
CA PHE A 78 -9.61 19.50 24.64
C PHE A 78 -8.14 19.94 24.61
N ILE A 79 -7.68 20.49 23.48
CA ILE A 79 -6.32 21.02 23.38
C ILE A 79 -6.13 22.17 24.37
N ASN A 80 -7.01 23.17 24.32
CA ASN A 80 -6.92 24.34 25.17
C ASN A 80 -6.88 23.96 26.66
N LYS A 81 -7.80 23.09 27.12
CA LYS A 81 -7.87 22.64 28.52
C LYS A 81 -6.65 21.84 28.98
N SER A 82 -6.02 21.11 28.06
CA SER A 82 -4.76 20.42 28.35
C SER A 82 -3.63 21.44 28.54
N LEU A 83 -3.51 22.40 27.63
CA LEU A 83 -2.47 23.42 27.67
C LEU A 83 -2.62 24.39 28.86
N GLU A 84 -3.85 24.77 29.22
CA GLU A 84 -4.17 25.56 30.43
C GLU A 84 -3.65 24.93 31.72
N LYS A 85 -3.39 23.62 31.70
CA LYS A 85 -2.93 22.83 32.84
C LYS A 85 -1.49 22.38 32.71
N GLY A 86 -0.75 22.97 31.78
CA GLY A 86 0.65 22.64 31.55
C GLY A 86 0.86 21.26 30.90
N LEU A 87 -0.18 20.65 30.31
CA LEU A 87 -0.08 19.34 29.69
C LEU A 87 0.23 19.48 28.20
N THR A 88 1.28 18.80 27.76
CA THR A 88 1.61 18.66 26.32
C THR A 88 0.57 17.78 25.63
N VAL A 89 0.09 18.23 24.46
CA VAL A 89 -0.76 17.44 23.58
C VAL A 89 0.10 16.79 22.52
N TYR A 90 0.15 15.45 22.52
CA TYR A 90 0.89 14.67 21.55
C TYR A 90 0.03 14.24 20.38
N ASN A 91 0.64 14.18 19.20
CA ASN A 91 0.08 13.50 18.05
C ASN A 91 0.58 12.04 18.04
N PHE A 92 -0.15 11.17 17.35
CA PHE A 92 0.28 9.76 17.24
C PHE A 92 1.58 9.66 16.45
N HIS A 93 2.54 8.88 16.96
CA HIS A 93 3.76 8.56 16.24
C HIS A 93 3.42 7.97 14.85
N PRO A 94 4.19 8.26 13.78
CA PRO A 94 3.93 7.74 12.42
C PRO A 94 3.59 6.25 12.36
N LYS A 95 4.37 5.41 13.07
CA LYS A 95 4.11 3.96 13.21
C LYS A 95 2.71 3.58 13.71
N ILE A 96 2.08 4.37 14.58
CA ILE A 96 0.71 4.14 15.07
C ILE A 96 -0.32 4.66 14.07
N ARG A 97 0.01 5.75 13.36
CA ARG A 97 -0.87 6.32 12.34
C ARG A 97 -1.01 5.38 11.14
N GLU A 98 0.08 4.74 10.74
CA GLU A 98 0.11 3.74 9.67
C GLU A 98 -0.77 2.51 9.95
N SER A 99 -1.09 2.22 11.22
CA SER A 99 -1.95 1.10 11.61
C SER A 99 -3.42 1.48 11.88
N LYS A 100 -3.77 2.76 11.78
CA LYS A 100 -5.13 3.25 12.06
C LYS A 100 -6.04 3.05 10.84
N SER A 101 -7.21 2.45 11.08
CA SER A 101 -8.32 2.39 10.12
C SER A 101 -9.55 3.12 10.67
N TYR A 102 -10.32 3.81 9.81
CA TYR A 102 -11.57 4.46 10.19
C TYR A 102 -12.62 4.26 9.09
N ALA A 103 -13.72 3.58 9.43
CA ALA A 103 -14.90 3.52 8.58
C ALA A 103 -15.72 4.80 8.80
N TYR A 104 -16.17 5.46 7.72
CA TYR A 104 -17.01 6.65 7.79
C TYR A 104 -18.48 6.22 7.77
N PRO A 105 -19.19 6.17 8.91
CA PRO A 105 -20.55 5.62 8.96
C PRO A 105 -21.63 6.59 8.46
N ASN A 106 -21.28 7.87 8.28
CA ASN A 106 -22.24 8.94 8.01
C ASN A 106 -22.26 9.36 6.52
N LYS A 107 -22.19 8.37 5.62
CA LYS A 107 -22.24 8.63 4.17
C LYS A 107 -23.67 8.81 3.70
N SER A 108 -23.90 9.77 2.82
CA SER A 108 -25.20 10.01 2.21
C SER A 108 -25.60 8.86 1.27
N LEU A 109 -26.89 8.77 0.92
CA LEU A 109 -27.36 7.81 -0.08
C LEU A 109 -26.65 8.00 -1.43
N GLN A 110 -26.40 9.25 -1.83
CA GLN A 110 -25.67 9.55 -3.05
C GLN A 110 -24.23 9.00 -3.00
N GLU A 111 -23.51 9.23 -1.90
CA GLU A 111 -22.15 8.69 -1.73
C GLU A 111 -22.15 7.15 -1.74
N LEU A 112 -23.19 6.51 -1.19
CA LEU A 112 -23.35 5.05 -1.28
C LEU A 112 -23.57 4.59 -2.73
N GLN A 113 -24.40 5.28 -3.50
CA GLN A 113 -24.64 4.97 -4.91
C GLN A 113 -23.38 5.12 -5.75
N GLU A 114 -22.61 6.18 -5.52
CA GLU A 114 -21.31 6.40 -6.17
C GLU A 114 -20.31 5.27 -5.84
N GLN A 115 -20.25 4.85 -4.57
CA GLN A 115 -19.41 3.72 -4.14
C GLN A 115 -19.84 2.39 -4.79
N LEU A 116 -21.14 2.10 -4.85
CA LEU A 116 -21.64 0.87 -5.48
C LEU A 116 -21.38 0.87 -6.99
N SER A 117 -21.55 2.01 -7.67
CA SER A 117 -21.18 2.18 -9.07
C SER A 117 -19.70 1.89 -9.29
N TRP A 118 -18.82 2.46 -8.46
CA TRP A 118 -17.39 2.22 -8.52
C TRP A 118 -17.03 0.74 -8.27
N ILE A 119 -17.67 0.07 -7.31
CA ILE A 119 -17.48 -1.36 -7.07
C ILE A 119 -17.85 -2.17 -8.32
N ASN A 120 -19.02 -1.89 -8.92
CA ASN A 120 -19.47 -2.59 -10.13
C ASN A 120 -18.49 -2.40 -11.29
N GLN A 121 -17.96 -1.18 -11.45
CA GLN A 121 -16.94 -0.90 -12.46
C GLN A 121 -15.67 -1.72 -12.22
N ILE A 122 -15.16 -1.78 -10.98
CA ILE A 122 -13.99 -2.59 -10.66
C ILE A 122 -14.23 -4.08 -10.95
N LEU A 123 -15.39 -4.61 -10.56
CA LEU A 123 -15.72 -6.01 -10.79
C LEU A 123 -15.78 -6.36 -12.29
N ALA A 124 -16.30 -5.44 -13.11
CA ALA A 124 -16.41 -5.63 -14.55
C ALA A 124 -15.07 -5.43 -15.30
N HIS A 125 -14.25 -4.47 -14.87
CA HIS A 125 -13.13 -3.99 -15.67
C HIS A 125 -11.75 -4.37 -15.14
N ALA A 126 -11.54 -4.55 -13.83
CA ALA A 126 -10.23 -4.87 -13.27
C ALA A 126 -9.56 -6.12 -13.88
N PRO A 127 -10.28 -7.20 -14.25
CA PRO A 127 -9.70 -8.34 -14.97
C PRO A 127 -9.17 -8.02 -16.38
N ASN A 128 -9.39 -6.80 -16.88
CA ASN A 128 -8.88 -6.33 -18.16
C ASN A 128 -7.90 -5.18 -17.98
N CYS A 129 -7.52 -4.79 -16.76
CA CYS A 129 -6.65 -3.65 -16.53
C CYS A 129 -5.17 -4.05 -16.37
N VAL A 130 -4.29 -3.06 -16.56
CA VAL A 130 -2.85 -3.14 -16.39
C VAL A 130 -2.40 -2.19 -15.29
N PHE A 131 -1.47 -2.62 -14.44
CA PHE A 131 -0.79 -1.76 -13.49
C PHE A 131 0.58 -1.36 -14.05
N PHE A 132 0.67 -0.15 -14.61
CA PHE A 132 1.96 0.41 -15.05
C PHE A 132 2.89 0.73 -13.88
N TRP A 133 2.32 1.10 -12.74
CA TRP A 133 3.05 1.47 -11.53
C TRP A 133 2.68 0.56 -10.35
N ASN A 134 3.62 0.34 -9.44
CA ASN A 134 3.36 -0.42 -8.22
C ASN A 134 2.48 0.38 -7.27
N THR A 135 1.33 -0.19 -6.88
CA THR A 135 0.48 0.34 -5.80
C THR A 135 1.07 0.05 -4.42
N GLU A 136 1.92 -0.98 -4.32
CA GLU A 136 2.63 -1.37 -3.12
C GLU A 136 4.06 -0.81 -3.11
N ASN A 137 4.57 -0.45 -1.93
CA ASN A 137 5.99 -0.09 -1.78
C ASN A 137 6.88 -1.33 -1.66
N TYR A 138 8.20 -1.10 -1.60
CA TYR A 138 9.24 -2.13 -1.46
C TYR A 138 9.70 -2.37 -0.02
N ILE A 139 8.96 -1.90 0.99
CA ILE A 139 9.39 -2.00 2.39
C ILE A 139 9.51 -3.45 2.83
N ASP A 140 8.60 -4.31 2.38
CA ASP A 140 8.60 -5.76 2.60
C ASP A 140 9.87 -6.42 2.08
N ILE A 141 10.28 -6.09 0.85
CA ILE A 141 11.50 -6.60 0.23
C ILE A 141 12.74 -6.07 0.97
N ASN A 142 12.77 -4.77 1.26
CA ASN A 142 13.90 -4.10 1.90
C ASN A 142 14.16 -4.57 3.34
N ARG A 143 13.10 -4.78 4.14
CA ARG A 143 13.22 -5.34 5.51
C ARG A 143 13.83 -6.74 5.48
N ASN A 144 13.49 -7.50 4.45
CA ASN A 144 13.87 -8.90 4.30
C ASN A 144 15.08 -9.11 3.39
N LYS A 145 15.79 -8.04 3.02
CA LYS A 145 16.90 -8.10 2.04
C LYS A 145 18.00 -9.10 2.36
N LYS A 146 18.15 -9.53 3.62
CA LYS A 146 19.19 -10.49 4.04
C LYS A 146 18.75 -11.95 4.00
N LEU A 147 17.46 -12.24 3.84
CA LEU A 147 16.91 -13.58 4.01
C LEU A 147 17.38 -14.56 2.92
N LEU A 148 17.52 -14.09 1.69
CA LEU A 148 17.82 -14.92 0.53
C LEU A 148 19.25 -14.75 -0.01
N LYS A 149 20.08 -13.91 0.62
CA LYS A 149 21.40 -13.52 0.08
C LYS A 149 22.47 -14.63 0.05
N ARG A 150 22.11 -15.88 0.31
CA ARG A 150 23.05 -17.01 0.20
C ARG A 150 23.19 -17.51 -1.24
N LYS A 151 22.13 -17.40 -2.05
CA LYS A 151 22.09 -17.86 -3.45
C LYS A 151 21.17 -16.95 -4.29
N PRO A 152 21.45 -16.74 -5.59
CA PRO A 152 20.54 -16.06 -6.50
C PRO A 152 19.19 -16.79 -6.61
N ILE A 153 18.12 -16.04 -6.92
CA ILE A 153 16.79 -16.60 -7.16
C ILE A 153 16.85 -17.56 -8.35
N ASN A 154 16.34 -18.79 -8.17
CA ASN A 154 16.20 -19.74 -9.26
C ASN A 154 14.92 -19.50 -10.05
N LYS A 155 13.78 -19.35 -9.35
CA LYS A 155 12.48 -19.06 -9.98
C LYS A 155 11.69 -17.99 -9.23
N LEU A 156 11.13 -17.06 -9.98
CA LEU A 156 10.20 -16.06 -9.48
C LEU A 156 8.81 -16.29 -10.09
N TYR A 157 7.86 -16.68 -9.26
CA TYR A 157 6.44 -16.72 -9.60
C TYR A 157 5.80 -15.40 -9.17
N SER A 158 5.24 -14.62 -10.09
CA SER A 158 4.77 -13.28 -9.77
C SER A 158 3.48 -12.92 -10.47
N VAL A 159 2.64 -12.12 -9.82
CA VAL A 159 1.62 -11.34 -10.53
C VAL A 159 2.24 -10.40 -11.55
N ALA A 160 1.51 -10.08 -12.63
CA ALA A 160 2.01 -9.30 -13.76
C ALA A 160 1.90 -7.78 -13.51
N ALA A 161 2.47 -7.31 -12.39
CA ALA A 161 2.35 -5.92 -11.94
C ALA A 161 3.71 -5.19 -11.97
N SER A 162 3.80 -4.09 -12.70
CA SER A 162 4.86 -3.05 -12.69
C SER A 162 6.28 -3.54 -12.31
N PHE A 163 7.07 -2.82 -11.50
CA PHE A 163 8.50 -3.07 -11.27
C PHE A 163 8.82 -3.96 -10.06
N LYS A 164 7.85 -4.29 -9.21
CA LYS A 164 8.13 -5.10 -8.01
C LYS A 164 8.77 -6.48 -8.30
N PRO A 165 8.40 -7.22 -9.37
CA PRO A 165 9.09 -8.45 -9.77
C PRO A 165 10.57 -8.21 -10.11
N ASN A 166 10.87 -7.11 -10.81
CA ASN A 166 12.23 -6.68 -11.10
C ASN A 166 12.99 -6.34 -9.80
N TYR A 167 12.34 -5.63 -8.88
CA TYR A 167 12.94 -5.26 -7.59
C TYR A 167 13.25 -6.46 -6.68
N PHE A 168 12.44 -7.53 -6.75
CA PHE A 168 12.76 -8.82 -6.12
C PHE A 168 14.09 -9.36 -6.62
N LEU A 169 14.25 -9.46 -7.94
CA LEU A 169 15.47 -9.98 -8.57
C LEU A 169 16.67 -9.08 -8.26
N GLU A 170 16.51 -7.76 -8.29
CA GLU A 170 17.60 -6.82 -7.94
C GLU A 170 18.04 -6.98 -6.48
N THR A 171 17.09 -7.11 -5.55
CA THR A 171 17.41 -7.15 -4.12
C THR A 171 18.06 -8.48 -3.70
N TYR A 172 17.57 -9.58 -4.24
CA TYR A 172 17.97 -10.94 -3.82
C TYR A 172 18.99 -11.59 -4.77
N GLY A 173 19.21 -11.01 -5.96
CA GLY A 173 20.12 -11.52 -6.97
C GLY A 173 19.48 -12.54 -7.89
N PHE A 174 19.98 -12.62 -9.11
CA PHE A 174 19.54 -13.54 -10.16
C PHE A 174 20.70 -13.86 -11.12
N THR A 175 20.58 -14.94 -11.88
CA THR A 175 21.54 -15.34 -12.93
C THR A 175 20.82 -15.48 -14.26
N GLU A 176 21.56 -15.73 -15.34
CA GLU A 176 21.03 -16.03 -16.67
C GLU A 176 20.11 -17.27 -16.72
N ASN A 177 20.21 -18.15 -15.72
CA ASN A 177 19.36 -19.34 -15.59
C ASN A 177 18.08 -19.10 -14.78
N THR A 178 17.92 -17.91 -14.19
CA THR A 178 16.71 -17.56 -13.43
C THR A 178 15.50 -17.55 -14.37
N GLU A 179 14.43 -18.22 -13.97
CA GLU A 179 13.15 -18.21 -14.70
C GLU A 179 12.11 -17.33 -14.00
N ILE A 180 11.34 -16.59 -14.79
CA ILE A 180 10.22 -15.78 -14.30
C ILE A 180 8.93 -16.34 -14.87
N ILE A 181 7.99 -16.62 -13.98
CA ILE A 181 6.66 -17.12 -14.33
C ILE A 181 5.65 -16.09 -13.87
N PHE A 182 5.17 -15.29 -14.80
CA PHE A 182 4.07 -14.37 -14.57
C PHE A 182 2.75 -15.11 -14.57
N TYR A 183 1.91 -14.86 -13.58
CA TYR A 183 0.54 -15.34 -13.54
C TYR A 183 -0.41 -14.22 -13.16
N ASP A 184 -1.50 -14.04 -13.90
CA ASP A 184 -2.39 -12.92 -13.64
C ASP A 184 -3.81 -13.23 -14.11
N TYR A 185 -4.80 -12.68 -13.41
CA TYR A 185 -6.20 -12.72 -13.82
C TYR A 185 -6.51 -11.72 -14.96
N SER A 186 -5.56 -10.86 -15.31
CA SER A 186 -5.64 -9.94 -16.44
C SER A 186 -4.78 -10.42 -17.59
N LYS A 187 -5.45 -10.80 -18.68
CA LYS A 187 -4.78 -11.14 -19.94
C LYS A 187 -4.01 -9.93 -20.50
N GLN A 188 -4.56 -8.73 -20.31
CA GLN A 188 -3.92 -7.50 -20.78
C GLN A 188 -2.64 -7.21 -19.99
N ALA A 189 -2.61 -7.47 -18.68
CA ALA A 189 -1.39 -7.32 -17.88
C ALA A 189 -0.28 -8.30 -18.30
N LEU A 190 -0.64 -9.55 -18.59
CA LEU A 190 0.31 -10.55 -19.12
C LEU A 190 0.84 -10.15 -20.50
N ALA A 191 -0.04 -9.72 -21.40
CA ALA A 191 0.33 -9.25 -22.73
C ALA A 191 1.24 -8.02 -22.65
N PHE A 192 0.94 -7.09 -21.75
CA PHE A 192 1.76 -5.91 -21.50
C PHE A 192 3.18 -6.28 -21.04
N LYS A 193 3.31 -7.23 -20.10
CA LYS A 193 4.63 -7.72 -19.67
C LYS A 193 5.43 -8.35 -20.81
N ALA A 194 4.78 -9.14 -21.66
CA ALA A 194 5.41 -9.73 -22.83
C ALA A 194 5.85 -8.68 -23.86
N MET A 195 4.99 -7.69 -24.13
CA MET A 195 5.28 -6.57 -25.03
C MET A 195 6.43 -5.71 -24.52
N MET A 196 6.47 -5.42 -23.21
CA MET A 196 7.53 -4.61 -22.60
C MET A 196 8.92 -5.19 -22.86
N LEU A 197 9.09 -6.52 -22.83
CA LEU A 197 10.37 -7.18 -23.17
C LEU A 197 10.82 -6.97 -24.62
N GLN A 198 9.86 -6.77 -25.52
CA GLN A 198 10.11 -6.62 -26.95
C GLN A 198 10.35 -5.16 -27.32
N GLU A 199 9.55 -4.25 -26.75
CA GLU A 199 9.46 -2.85 -27.19
C GLU A 199 10.18 -1.87 -26.26
N TRP A 200 10.35 -2.16 -24.97
CA TRP A 200 11.01 -1.25 -24.03
C TRP A 200 12.52 -1.50 -23.96
N ASP A 201 13.31 -0.45 -24.15
CA ASP A 201 14.78 -0.48 -24.10
C ASP A 201 15.34 -0.32 -22.68
N GLY A 202 14.48 -0.04 -21.69
CA GLY A 202 14.86 0.17 -20.29
C GLY A 202 15.05 1.64 -19.91
N ARG A 203 14.89 2.57 -20.85
CA ARG A 203 15.09 4.02 -20.65
C ARG A 203 13.75 4.75 -20.73
N ASN A 204 13.65 5.90 -20.06
CA ASN A 204 12.52 6.82 -20.18
C ASN A 204 11.14 6.10 -20.20
N TYR A 205 10.84 5.36 -19.12
CA TYR A 205 9.60 4.61 -19.02
C TYR A 205 8.33 5.46 -19.26
N PRO A 206 8.23 6.73 -18.81
CA PRO A 206 7.10 7.60 -19.16
C PRO A 206 6.86 7.73 -20.66
N GLN A 207 7.91 8.02 -21.45
CA GLN A 207 7.76 8.15 -22.89
C GLN A 207 7.32 6.82 -23.52
N PHE A 208 7.92 5.71 -23.08
CA PHE A 208 7.48 4.39 -23.52
C PHE A 208 5.99 4.15 -23.24
N LEU A 209 5.49 4.54 -22.05
CA LEU A 209 4.07 4.42 -21.70
C LEU A 209 3.16 5.28 -22.59
N TYR A 210 3.56 6.51 -22.92
CA TYR A 210 2.80 7.34 -23.85
C TYR A 210 2.74 6.70 -25.25
N ASP A 211 3.88 6.26 -25.78
CA ASP A 211 3.97 5.68 -27.12
C ASP A 211 3.11 4.41 -27.26
N ILE A 212 3.10 3.54 -26.25
CA ILE A 212 2.28 2.32 -26.28
C ILE A 212 0.78 2.60 -26.10
N GLN A 213 0.41 3.65 -25.36
CA GLN A 213 -1.00 4.01 -25.17
C GLN A 213 -1.58 4.63 -26.44
N ASP A 214 -0.74 5.34 -27.20
CA ASP A 214 -1.09 5.84 -28.54
C ASP A 214 -1.20 4.69 -29.56
N LYS A 215 -0.32 3.70 -29.46
CA LYS A 215 -0.27 2.55 -30.39
C LYS A 215 -1.31 1.49 -30.11
N TYR A 216 -1.64 1.25 -28.83
CA TYR A 216 -2.50 0.15 -28.40
C TYR A 216 -3.56 0.64 -27.41
N HIS A 217 -4.77 0.09 -27.51
CA HIS A 217 -5.80 0.33 -26.52
C HIS A 217 -5.51 -0.45 -25.23
N ILE A 218 -4.91 0.22 -24.23
CA ILE A 218 -4.55 -0.37 -22.93
C ILE A 218 -5.43 0.22 -21.83
N ASN A 219 -6.12 -0.64 -21.07
CA ASN A 219 -6.87 -0.22 -19.89
C ASN A 219 -5.92 -0.09 -18.70
N GLU A 220 -5.45 1.11 -18.42
CA GLU A 220 -4.62 1.37 -17.26
C GLU A 220 -5.46 1.40 -15.96
N THR A 221 -4.89 0.88 -14.87
CA THR A 221 -5.37 1.20 -13.52
C THR A 221 -4.63 2.42 -12.99
N THR A 222 -5.34 3.53 -12.77
CA THR A 222 -4.73 4.76 -12.23
C THR A 222 -4.60 4.72 -10.70
N HIS A 223 -3.54 5.32 -10.17
CA HIS A 223 -3.37 5.53 -8.72
C HIS A 223 -4.25 6.68 -8.21
N ASN A 224 -4.59 7.59 -9.10
CA ASN A 224 -5.51 8.68 -8.82
C ASN A 224 -6.94 8.31 -9.26
N PRO A 225 -7.88 8.04 -8.32
CA PRO A 225 -9.28 7.79 -8.66
C PRO A 225 -10.00 9.03 -9.24
N TYR A 226 -9.35 10.20 -9.25
CA TYR A 226 -9.91 11.48 -9.69
C TYR A 226 -9.08 12.17 -10.80
N GLY A 227 -8.14 11.47 -11.45
CA GLY A 227 -7.32 12.06 -12.53
C GLY A 227 -6.32 11.08 -13.14
N SER A 228 -5.50 11.56 -14.08
CA SER A 228 -4.40 10.80 -14.66
C SER A 228 -3.19 10.77 -13.73
N ASP A 229 -2.46 9.67 -13.77
CA ASP A 229 -1.18 9.55 -13.08
C ASP A 229 -0.14 10.45 -13.77
N ASN A 230 0.68 11.15 -12.99
CA ASN A 230 1.81 11.90 -13.53
C ASN A 230 3.01 10.95 -13.66
N TYR A 231 3.22 10.42 -14.86
CA TYR A 231 4.24 9.41 -15.11
C TYR A 231 5.65 9.90 -14.82
N GLU A 232 5.98 11.15 -15.08
CA GLU A 232 7.32 11.70 -14.81
C GLU A 232 7.63 11.70 -13.31
N LYS A 233 6.65 12.06 -12.48
CA LYS A 233 6.79 12.05 -11.02
C LYS A 233 6.88 10.63 -10.48
N LEU A 234 6.07 9.71 -11.00
CA LEU A 234 6.12 8.30 -10.62
C LEU A 234 7.45 7.67 -11.02
N TRP A 235 7.94 7.97 -12.23
CA TRP A 235 9.24 7.52 -12.70
C TRP A 235 10.38 8.04 -11.85
N LYS A 236 10.37 9.35 -11.55
CA LYS A 236 11.38 9.94 -10.66
C LYS A 236 11.44 9.22 -9.31
N LYS A 237 10.27 8.93 -8.72
CA LYS A 237 10.18 8.20 -7.45
C LYS A 237 10.69 6.76 -7.58
N GLU A 238 10.38 6.08 -8.69
CA GLU A 238 10.88 4.74 -8.98
C GLU A 238 12.42 4.77 -9.09
N CYS A 239 12.98 5.67 -9.90
CA CYS A 239 14.43 5.87 -10.02
C CYS A 239 15.09 6.15 -8.67
N GLU A 240 14.51 7.00 -7.82
CA GLU A 240 15.00 7.25 -6.46
C GLU A 240 15.06 5.96 -5.61
N GLN A 241 14.06 5.09 -5.71
CA GLN A 241 14.01 3.82 -4.98
C GLN A 241 15.05 2.80 -5.47
N TRP A 242 15.41 2.86 -6.75
CA TRP A 242 16.47 2.04 -7.37
C TRP A 242 17.87 2.63 -7.22
N GLY A 243 18.01 3.83 -6.63
CA GLY A 243 19.29 4.53 -6.53
C GLY A 243 19.78 5.12 -7.85
N GLY A 244 18.87 5.37 -8.79
CA GLY A 244 19.12 5.99 -10.10
C GLY A 244 18.60 5.15 -11.26
N GLU A 245 18.25 5.83 -12.36
CA GLU A 245 17.76 5.21 -13.60
C GLU A 245 18.78 4.21 -14.19
N GLU A 246 20.07 4.50 -14.08
CA GLU A 246 21.14 3.62 -14.55
C GLU A 246 21.13 2.22 -13.91
N ASN A 247 20.64 2.08 -12.67
CA ASN A 247 20.49 0.77 -12.05
C ASN A 247 19.32 -0.01 -12.66
N ILE A 248 18.23 0.68 -13.02
CA ILE A 248 17.09 0.06 -13.72
C ILE A 248 17.53 -0.40 -15.11
N ILE A 249 18.30 0.40 -15.84
CA ILE A 249 18.82 0.04 -17.17
C ILE A 249 19.72 -1.19 -17.09
N LYS A 250 20.72 -1.20 -16.20
CA LYS A 250 21.61 -2.34 -16.00
C LYS A 250 20.88 -3.61 -15.59
N HIS A 251 19.86 -3.47 -14.74
CA HIS A 251 18.97 -4.54 -14.38
C HIS A 251 18.22 -5.07 -15.61
N TRP A 252 17.59 -4.17 -16.36
CA TRP A 252 16.77 -4.47 -17.52
C TRP A 252 17.53 -5.23 -18.61
N GLU A 253 18.78 -4.83 -18.89
CA GLU A 253 19.66 -5.49 -19.87
C GLU A 253 19.90 -6.97 -19.59
N LYS A 254 19.98 -7.34 -18.31
CA LYS A 254 20.12 -8.74 -17.88
C LYS A 254 18.75 -9.41 -17.81
N TYR A 255 17.78 -8.74 -17.20
CA TYR A 255 16.43 -9.22 -17.00
C TYR A 255 15.78 -9.65 -18.32
N ARG A 256 15.88 -8.85 -19.39
CA ARG A 256 15.24 -9.16 -20.68
C ARG A 256 15.71 -10.44 -21.36
N LYS A 257 16.88 -10.97 -20.95
CA LYS A 257 17.47 -12.21 -21.49
C LYS A 257 16.98 -13.46 -20.75
N LEU A 258 16.31 -13.30 -19.61
CA LEU A 258 15.80 -14.40 -18.81
C LEU A 258 14.65 -15.10 -19.53
N LYS A 259 14.38 -16.34 -19.11
CA LYS A 259 13.21 -17.08 -19.56
C LYS A 259 11.97 -16.55 -18.86
N HIS A 260 11.01 -16.06 -19.65
CA HIS A 260 9.73 -15.55 -19.17
C HIS A 260 8.58 -16.45 -19.63
N SER A 261 7.70 -16.81 -18.70
CA SER A 261 6.47 -17.56 -18.97
C SER A 261 5.26 -16.79 -18.48
N TYR A 262 4.12 -16.97 -19.15
CA TYR A 262 2.89 -16.23 -18.87
C TYR A 262 1.71 -17.20 -18.68
N ILE A 263 1.02 -17.10 -17.56
CA ILE A 263 -0.07 -18.00 -17.19
C ILE A 263 -1.31 -17.17 -16.84
N TYR A 264 -2.34 -17.26 -17.67
CA TYR A 264 -3.64 -16.70 -17.32
C TYR A 264 -4.26 -17.48 -16.14
N CYS A 265 -4.31 -16.86 -14.96
CA CYS A 265 -4.77 -17.49 -13.73
C CYS A 265 -5.44 -16.49 -12.80
N ASP A 266 -6.74 -16.68 -12.59
CA ASP A 266 -7.45 -16.10 -11.45
C ASP A 266 -7.32 -17.07 -10.27
N ILE A 267 -6.37 -16.80 -9.36
CA ILE A 267 -6.11 -17.67 -8.22
C ILE A 267 -7.31 -17.79 -7.27
N ALA A 268 -8.26 -16.85 -7.32
CA ALA A 268 -9.48 -16.92 -6.54
C ALA A 268 -10.55 -17.84 -7.16
N LYS A 269 -10.39 -18.24 -8.43
CA LYS A 269 -11.24 -19.21 -9.12
C LYS A 269 -10.55 -20.56 -9.29
N ASP A 270 -9.31 -20.56 -9.75
CA ASP A 270 -8.56 -21.78 -10.07
C ASP A 270 -7.06 -21.55 -9.90
N TYR A 271 -6.61 -21.63 -8.64
CA TYR A 271 -5.18 -21.55 -8.31
C TYR A 271 -4.37 -22.74 -8.82
N ASN A 272 -4.99 -23.85 -9.24
CA ASN A 272 -4.26 -25.02 -9.71
C ASN A 272 -3.45 -24.75 -10.98
N LYS A 273 -3.89 -23.78 -11.79
CA LYS A 273 -3.15 -23.34 -12.99
C LYS A 273 -1.74 -22.88 -12.68
N ILE A 274 -1.53 -22.26 -11.52
CA ILE A 274 -0.19 -21.82 -11.08
C ILE A 274 0.44 -22.80 -10.11
N THR A 275 -0.29 -23.37 -9.14
CA THR A 275 0.32 -24.30 -8.16
C THR A 275 0.88 -25.56 -8.83
N ASN A 276 0.27 -26.05 -9.92
CA ASN A 276 0.80 -27.17 -10.70
C ASN A 276 2.10 -26.87 -11.46
N LYS A 277 2.49 -25.59 -11.57
CA LYS A 277 3.74 -25.17 -12.18
C LYS A 277 4.85 -24.92 -11.16
N ILE A 278 4.53 -24.93 -9.87
CA ILE A 278 5.52 -24.81 -8.80
C ILE A 278 6.39 -26.06 -8.76
N THR A 279 7.70 -25.85 -8.87
CA THR A 279 8.72 -26.88 -8.73
C THR A 279 9.27 -26.93 -7.31
N ASN A 280 9.67 -28.13 -6.87
CA ASN A 280 10.31 -28.35 -5.58
C ASN A 280 11.83 -28.08 -5.66
N GLU A 281 12.18 -26.85 -6.03
CA GLU A 281 13.57 -26.37 -6.11
C GLU A 281 13.84 -25.38 -4.97
N GLU A 282 15.12 -25.22 -4.62
CA GLU A 282 15.55 -24.17 -3.69
C GLU A 282 15.44 -22.77 -4.33
N ASP A 283 15.51 -21.73 -3.50
CA ASP A 283 15.62 -20.33 -3.92
C ASP A 283 14.51 -19.87 -4.87
N CYS A 284 13.31 -20.43 -4.68
CA CYS A 284 12.09 -20.04 -5.38
C CYS A 284 11.30 -19.04 -4.54
N ILE A 285 10.76 -18.02 -5.20
CA ILE A 285 9.88 -17.01 -4.60
C ILE A 285 8.54 -17.03 -5.31
N ILE A 286 7.45 -16.92 -4.55
CA ILE A 286 6.14 -16.54 -5.09
C ILE A 286 5.63 -15.24 -4.46
N TRP A 287 5.18 -14.32 -5.30
CA TRP A 287 4.53 -13.08 -4.89
C TRP A 287 3.13 -12.97 -5.52
N TRP A 288 2.10 -12.80 -4.68
CA TRP A 288 0.70 -12.67 -5.10
C TRP A 288 0.07 -11.30 -4.79
N SER A 289 0.88 -10.30 -4.43
CA SER A 289 0.38 -8.97 -4.06
C SER A 289 -0.74 -9.07 -3.01
N ASN A 290 -1.86 -8.37 -3.23
CA ASN A 290 -3.05 -8.37 -2.40
C ASN A 290 -4.20 -9.20 -2.99
N CYS A 291 -3.96 -10.26 -3.79
CA CYS A 291 -5.03 -11.03 -4.45
C CYS A 291 -6.16 -11.51 -3.52
N PHE A 292 -5.85 -11.86 -2.26
CA PHE A 292 -6.86 -12.29 -1.26
C PHE A 292 -7.54 -11.13 -0.53
N HIS A 293 -7.12 -9.89 -0.79
CA HIS A 293 -7.67 -8.68 -0.20
C HIS A 293 -7.97 -7.60 -1.27
N THR A 294 -8.49 -8.01 -2.42
CA THR A 294 -9.00 -7.08 -3.45
C THR A 294 -10.50 -6.87 -3.29
N VAL A 295 -11.01 -5.79 -3.90
CA VAL A 295 -12.45 -5.54 -4.06
C VAL A 295 -13.12 -6.76 -4.70
N ASN A 296 -12.53 -7.30 -5.78
CA ASN A 296 -13.08 -8.47 -6.46
C ASN A 296 -13.22 -9.67 -5.51
N THR A 297 -12.19 -9.99 -4.74
CA THR A 297 -12.24 -11.13 -3.83
C THR A 297 -13.24 -10.92 -2.68
N HIS A 298 -13.32 -9.72 -2.08
CA HIS A 298 -14.19 -9.47 -0.92
C HIS A 298 -15.64 -9.14 -1.24
N TYR A 299 -15.95 -8.55 -2.40
CA TYR A 299 -17.33 -8.21 -2.77
C TYR A 299 -18.08 -9.37 -3.42
N THR A 300 -17.38 -10.43 -3.83
CA THR A 300 -17.99 -11.61 -4.46
C THR A 300 -18.01 -12.84 -3.54
N ARG A 301 -17.46 -12.74 -2.33
CA ARG A 301 -17.31 -13.87 -1.38
C ARG A 301 -17.45 -13.40 0.06
N ARG A 302 -17.92 -14.28 0.93
CA ARG A 302 -17.93 -14.07 2.39
C ARG A 302 -16.51 -14.16 2.93
N LEU A 303 -16.23 -13.45 4.03
CA LEU A 303 -14.89 -13.44 4.64
C LEU A 303 -14.35 -14.84 4.98
N ASN A 304 -15.22 -15.75 5.46
CA ASN A 304 -14.85 -17.13 5.75
C ASN A 304 -14.48 -17.94 4.49
N GLU A 305 -15.08 -17.63 3.35
CA GLU A 305 -14.74 -18.25 2.05
C GLU A 305 -13.38 -17.75 1.56
N VAL A 306 -13.11 -16.45 1.69
CA VAL A 306 -11.78 -15.88 1.37
C VAL A 306 -10.70 -16.45 2.28
N LYS A 307 -10.98 -16.61 3.58
CA LYS A 307 -10.07 -17.28 4.52
C LYS A 307 -9.77 -18.72 4.09
N LYS A 308 -10.80 -19.51 3.75
CA LYS A 308 -10.63 -20.89 3.27
C LYS A 308 -9.80 -20.94 1.99
N LEU A 309 -10.08 -20.04 1.04
CA LEU A 309 -9.34 -19.90 -0.21
C LEU A 309 -7.84 -19.62 0.05
N TYR A 310 -7.52 -18.65 0.90
CA TYR A 310 -6.14 -18.34 1.28
C TYR A 310 -5.42 -19.52 1.97
N ILE A 311 -6.09 -20.21 2.90
CA ILE A 311 -5.50 -21.38 3.57
C ILE A 311 -5.26 -22.51 2.57
N ASN A 312 -6.20 -22.76 1.65
CA ASN A 312 -6.05 -23.77 0.62
C ASN A 312 -4.91 -23.43 -0.35
N TRP A 313 -4.76 -22.15 -0.72
CA TRP A 313 -3.62 -21.65 -1.48
C TRP A 313 -2.29 -22.01 -0.81
N LEU A 314 -2.13 -21.66 0.47
CA LEU A 314 -0.91 -21.97 1.22
C LEU A 314 -0.65 -23.47 1.33
N LYS A 315 -1.70 -24.29 1.56
CA LYS A 315 -1.57 -25.76 1.61
C LYS A 315 -1.05 -26.32 0.28
N ASN A 316 -1.63 -25.89 -0.84
CA ASN A 316 -1.24 -26.35 -2.16
C ASN A 316 0.19 -25.91 -2.51
N LEU A 317 0.58 -24.68 -2.17
CA LEU A 317 1.97 -24.24 -2.31
C LEU A 317 2.93 -25.11 -1.46
N ASN A 318 2.59 -25.36 -0.20
CA ASN A 318 3.42 -26.17 0.70
C ASN A 318 3.54 -27.63 0.26
N GLU A 319 2.48 -28.20 -0.34
CA GLU A 319 2.51 -29.54 -0.93
C GLU A 319 3.46 -29.64 -2.12
N LYS A 320 3.58 -28.56 -2.92
CA LYS A 320 4.45 -28.53 -4.10
C LYS A 320 5.89 -28.19 -3.75
N ASN A 321 6.10 -27.22 -2.86
CA ASN A 321 7.41 -26.81 -2.40
C ASN A 321 7.32 -26.23 -0.98
N PRO A 322 7.64 -26.99 0.07
CA PRO A 322 7.57 -26.53 1.46
C PRO A 322 8.61 -25.45 1.80
N ASN A 323 9.64 -25.30 0.98
CA ASN A 323 10.72 -24.32 1.12
C ASN A 323 10.49 -23.06 0.26
N LEU A 324 9.35 -22.97 -0.43
CA LEU A 324 8.98 -21.81 -1.25
C LEU A 324 8.87 -20.56 -0.39
N TRP A 325 9.59 -19.51 -0.76
CA TRP A 325 9.49 -18.21 -0.11
C TRP A 325 8.25 -17.48 -0.60
N VAL A 326 7.48 -16.96 0.34
CA VAL A 326 6.18 -16.37 0.04
C VAL A 326 6.12 -14.89 0.39
N PHE A 327 5.54 -14.12 -0.52
CA PHE A 327 5.28 -12.69 -0.35
C PHE A 327 3.86 -12.32 -0.80
N GLY A 328 3.24 -11.37 -0.10
CA GLY A 328 1.95 -10.80 -0.48
C GLY A 328 1.16 -10.37 0.75
N LYS A 329 -0.16 -10.45 0.66
CA LYS A 329 -1.06 -10.16 1.78
C LYS A 329 -2.05 -11.30 2.01
N ASP A 330 -2.42 -11.51 3.26
CA ASP A 330 -3.47 -12.45 3.62
C ASP A 330 -4.87 -11.88 3.31
N TYR A 331 -5.91 -12.65 3.65
CA TYR A 331 -7.32 -12.30 3.48
C TYR A 331 -7.81 -11.13 4.36
N LEU A 332 -6.98 -10.62 5.27
CA LEU A 332 -7.24 -9.47 6.15
C LEU A 332 -6.30 -8.29 5.86
N ASN A 333 -5.65 -8.28 4.68
CA ASN A 333 -4.64 -7.30 4.29
C ASN A 333 -3.37 -7.33 5.16
N LYS A 334 -3.14 -8.38 5.95
CA LYS A 334 -1.92 -8.49 6.75
C LYS A 334 -0.75 -8.88 5.85
N PRO A 335 0.40 -8.24 6.01
CA PRO A 335 1.58 -8.53 5.23
C PRO A 335 2.11 -9.95 5.48
N VAL A 336 2.46 -10.65 4.39
CA VAL A 336 3.23 -11.90 4.38
C VAL A 336 4.55 -11.55 3.70
N GLU A 337 5.61 -11.36 4.49
CA GLU A 337 6.85 -10.73 4.02
C GLU A 337 8.05 -11.64 4.28
N GLY A 338 8.35 -12.56 3.37
CA GLY A 338 9.63 -13.27 3.35
C GLY A 338 9.76 -14.35 4.42
N ASN A 339 8.91 -15.36 4.36
CA ASN A 339 9.11 -16.62 5.10
C ASN A 339 8.83 -17.79 4.16
N ILE A 340 9.25 -19.00 4.54
CA ILE A 340 8.88 -20.21 3.81
C ILE A 340 7.41 -20.54 4.07
N VAL A 341 6.72 -21.03 3.05
CA VAL A 341 5.28 -21.34 3.09
C VAL A 341 4.93 -22.27 4.26
N LYS A 342 5.80 -23.22 4.60
CA LYS A 342 5.62 -24.16 5.71
C LYS A 342 5.50 -23.46 7.07
N SER A 343 6.24 -22.37 7.28
CA SER A 343 6.18 -21.59 8.51
C SER A 343 4.88 -20.80 8.59
N ILE A 344 4.51 -20.11 7.52
CA ILE A 344 3.26 -19.33 7.43
C ILE A 344 2.03 -20.24 7.65
N LEU A 345 2.05 -21.45 7.10
CA LEU A 345 0.94 -22.39 7.26
C LEU A 345 0.77 -22.86 8.72
N LYS A 346 1.86 -22.95 9.51
CA LYS A 346 1.78 -23.29 10.93
C LYS A 346 1.16 -22.18 11.77
N GLU A 347 1.44 -20.92 11.43
CA GLU A 347 0.88 -19.74 12.11
C GLU A 347 -0.63 -19.56 11.83
N ASN A 348 -1.14 -20.21 10.79
CA ASN A 348 -2.54 -20.14 10.35
C ASN A 348 -3.38 -21.39 10.69
N LYS A 349 -2.83 -22.35 11.44
CA LYS A 349 -3.57 -23.44 12.07
C LYS A 349 -4.14 -22.97 13.40
#